data_AF-A0A3S4VDH4-F1
#
_entry.id   AF-A0A3S4VDH4-F1
#
_cell.length_a   1.000
_cell.length_b   1.000
_cell.length_c   1.000
_cell.angle_alpha   90.00
_cell.angle_beta   90.00
_cell.angle_gamma   90.00
#
_symmetry.space_group_name_H-M   'P 1'
#
loop_
_entity.id
_entity.type
_entity.pdbx_description
1 polymer ?
#
loop_
_entity_poly.entity_id
_entity_poly.type
_entity_poly.pdbx_seq_one_letter_code
_entity_poly.pdbx_strand_id
1 'polypeptide(L)'
;MARTDNYEQRFGGIGRLYTPEGLARLRQAHICVIGIGGVGSWVVEALARSGIGQITLIDMDDICVTNINRQLPALSGNIGKLKTEVMAERVKLINPECIVNIIDDLFRLIIRPIISIVVMTM
;
A
#
# COMPACT_ATOMS: atom_id res chain seq x y z
N MET A 1 -9.35 13.14 -26.93
CA MET A 1 -9.81 13.36 -25.55
C MET A 1 -8.58 13.34 -24.65
N ALA A 2 -8.23 14.46 -24.00
CA ALA A 2 -7.13 14.45 -23.06
C ALA A 2 -7.47 13.45 -21.94
N ARG A 3 -6.62 12.45 -21.72
CA ARG A 3 -6.78 11.53 -20.60
C ARG A 3 -6.40 12.32 -19.35
N THR A 4 -7.39 12.83 -18.63
CA THR A 4 -7.17 13.49 -17.34
C THR A 4 -6.65 12.45 -16.35
N ASP A 5 -5.48 12.67 -15.79
CA ASP A 5 -4.92 11.81 -14.76
C ASP A 5 -5.53 12.19 -13.39
N ASN A 6 -6.57 11.47 -12.96
CA ASN A 6 -7.25 11.66 -11.68
C ASN A 6 -7.73 10.32 -11.10
N TYR A 7 -8.12 10.32 -9.82
CA TYR A 7 -8.61 9.13 -9.11
C TYR A 7 -9.72 8.38 -9.88
N GLU A 8 -10.75 9.07 -10.37
CA GLU A 8 -11.90 8.44 -11.04
C GLU A 8 -11.48 7.73 -12.34
N GLN A 9 -10.53 8.31 -13.09
CA GLN A 9 -9.98 7.67 -14.28
C GLN A 9 -9.07 6.48 -13.94
N ARG A 10 -8.29 6.55 -12.86
CA ARG A 10 -7.43 5.44 -12.40
C ARG A 10 -8.23 4.23 -11.90
N PHE A 11 -9.33 4.47 -11.15
CA PHE A 11 -10.07 3.41 -10.45
C PHE A 11 -11.49 3.18 -10.95
N GLY A 12 -11.91 3.79 -12.06
CA GLY A 12 -13.25 3.58 -12.63
C GLY A 12 -13.57 2.11 -12.93
N GLY A 13 -12.55 1.27 -13.17
CA GLY A 13 -12.72 -0.19 -13.26
C GLY A 13 -13.17 -0.84 -11.94
N ILE A 14 -12.59 -0.41 -10.82
CA ILE A 14 -12.97 -0.85 -9.47
C ILE A 14 -14.40 -0.40 -9.16
N GLY A 15 -14.76 0.84 -9.52
CA GLY A 15 -16.14 1.34 -9.35
C GLY A 15 -17.19 0.56 -10.15
N ARG A 16 -16.85 0.04 -11.33
CA ARG A 16 -17.74 -0.84 -12.09
C ARG A 16 -17.88 -2.24 -11.46
N LEU A 17 -16.83 -2.73 -10.81
CA LEU A 17 -16.82 -4.05 -10.17
C LEU A 17 -17.52 -4.07 -8.81
N TYR A 18 -17.27 -3.06 -7.98
CA TYR A 18 -17.74 -2.97 -6.58
C TYR A 18 -18.83 -1.93 -6.33
N THR A 19 -19.35 -1.31 -7.41
CA THR A 19 -20.24 -0.14 -7.42
C THR A 19 -19.55 1.19 -7.07
N PRO A 20 -20.12 2.34 -7.50
CA PRO A 20 -19.62 3.66 -7.11
C PRO A 20 -19.56 3.88 -5.60
N GLU A 21 -20.53 3.36 -4.86
CA GLU A 21 -20.58 3.43 -3.39
C GLU A 21 -19.47 2.58 -2.77
N GLY A 22 -19.21 1.38 -3.32
CA GLY A 22 -18.09 0.55 -2.90
C GLY A 22 -16.74 1.25 -3.12
N LEU A 23 -16.53 1.87 -4.28
CA LEU A 23 -15.33 2.66 -4.54
C LEU A 23 -15.19 3.84 -3.58
N ALA A 24 -16.27 4.56 -3.30
CA ALA A 24 -16.26 5.66 -2.33
C ALA A 24 -15.87 5.19 -0.92
N ARG A 25 -16.34 4.01 -0.50
CA ARG A 25 -15.94 3.39 0.77
C ARG A 25 -14.46 2.99 0.79
N LEU A 26 -13.95 2.41 -0.29
CA LEU A 26 -12.52 2.08 -0.43
C LEU A 26 -11.66 3.35 -0.36
N ARG A 27 -12.09 4.42 -1.04
CA ARG A 27 -11.43 5.73 -1.00
C ARG A 27 -11.36 6.33 0.40
N GLN A 28 -12.33 6.06 1.26
CA GLN A 28 -12.34 6.55 2.64
C GLN A 28 -11.65 5.61 3.63
N ALA A 29 -11.33 4.38 3.21
CA ALA A 29 -10.75 3.38 4.07
C ALA A 29 -9.29 3.67 4.41
N HIS A 30 -8.92 3.37 5.65
CA HIS A 30 -7.54 3.35 6.13
C HIS A 30 -7.16 1.93 6.54
N ILE A 31 -6.15 1.37 5.87
CA ILE A 31 -5.68 0.01 6.12
C ILE A 31 -4.22 0.02 6.59
N CYS A 32 -3.93 -0.71 7.66
CA CYS A 32 -2.58 -0.92 8.15
C CYS A 32 -2.07 -2.29 7.72
N VAL A 33 -0.90 -2.36 7.08
CA VAL A 33 -0.22 -3.60 6.70
C VAL A 33 1.05 -3.73 7.52
N ILE A 34 1.18 -4.87 8.19
CA ILE A 34 2.28 -5.12 9.12
C ILE A 34 3.07 -6.33 8.62
N GLY A 35 4.37 -6.13 8.47
CA GLY A 35 5.25 -6.95 7.64
C GLY A 35 5.07 -6.59 6.16
N ILE A 36 6.12 -6.10 5.51
CA ILE A 36 6.18 -5.76 4.07
C ILE A 36 7.04 -6.81 3.35
N GLY A 37 6.90 -8.07 3.76
CA GLY A 37 7.64 -9.22 3.23
C GLY A 37 7.00 -9.85 1.99
N GLY A 38 7.10 -11.18 1.88
CA GLY A 38 6.66 -11.95 0.70
C GLY A 38 5.14 -11.97 0.49
N VAL A 39 4.35 -11.60 1.49
CA VAL A 39 2.89 -11.45 1.38
C VAL A 39 2.52 -9.98 1.46
N GLY A 40 2.98 -9.28 2.49
CA GLY A 40 2.61 -7.88 2.74
C GLY A 40 2.91 -6.93 1.59
N SER A 41 4.03 -7.11 0.90
CA SER A 41 4.36 -6.26 -0.26
C SER A 41 3.32 -6.37 -1.39
N TRP A 42 2.78 -7.55 -1.64
CA TRP A 42 1.71 -7.76 -2.62
C TRP A 42 0.35 -7.28 -2.11
N VAL A 43 0.08 -7.40 -0.82
CA VAL A 43 -1.11 -6.80 -0.20
C VAL A 43 -1.11 -5.29 -0.44
N VAL A 44 -0.03 -4.59 -0.10
CA VAL A 44 0.08 -3.14 -0.29
C VAL A 44 -0.14 -2.74 -1.75
N GLU A 45 0.45 -3.48 -2.69
CA GLU A 45 0.24 -3.26 -4.12
C GLU A 45 -1.24 -3.40 -4.52
N ALA A 46 -1.91 -4.46 -4.05
CA ALA A 46 -3.32 -4.71 -4.35
C ALA A 46 -4.23 -3.63 -3.72
N LEU A 47 -3.92 -3.16 -2.52
CA LEU A 47 -4.64 -2.06 -1.86
C LEU A 47 -4.51 -0.75 -2.65
N ALA A 48 -3.29 -0.41 -3.08
CA ALA A 48 -3.04 0.78 -3.89
C ALA A 48 -3.78 0.74 -5.22
N ARG A 49 -3.79 -0.42 -5.89
CA ARG A 49 -4.50 -0.63 -7.17
C ARG A 49 -6.01 -0.73 -7.03
N SER A 50 -6.51 -1.00 -5.83
CA SER A 50 -7.94 -1.01 -5.50
C SER A 50 -8.48 0.38 -5.11
N GLY A 51 -7.65 1.42 -5.12
CA GLY A 51 -8.09 2.78 -4.82
C GLY A 51 -8.27 3.06 -3.32
N ILE A 52 -7.62 2.29 -2.44
CA ILE A 52 -7.61 2.60 -1.00
C ILE A 52 -7.04 4.00 -0.78
N GLY A 53 -7.72 4.79 0.04
CA GLY A 53 -7.35 6.19 0.29
C GLY A 53 -6.21 6.37 1.26
N GLN A 54 -6.03 5.46 2.22
CA GLN A 54 -4.95 5.56 3.19
C GLN A 54 -4.36 4.20 3.54
N ILE A 55 -3.03 4.11 3.50
CA ILE A 55 -2.28 2.89 3.83
C ILE A 55 -1.20 3.23 4.86
N THR A 56 -1.10 2.43 5.92
CA THR A 56 0.02 2.48 6.87
C THR A 56 0.87 1.24 6.73
N LEU A 57 2.18 1.44 6.59
CA LEU A 57 3.18 0.40 6.40
C LEU A 57 4.02 0.28 7.67
N ILE A 58 4.15 -0.94 8.20
CA ILE A 58 4.97 -1.23 9.37
C ILE A 58 5.90 -2.41 9.04
N ASP A 59 7.19 -2.13 8.90
CA ASP A 59 8.27 -3.11 8.76
C ASP A 59 9.59 -2.36 9.04
N MET A 60 10.57 -3.03 9.65
CA MET A 60 11.86 -2.44 10.03
C MET A 60 13.04 -2.96 9.20
N ASP A 61 12.78 -3.89 8.28
CA ASP A 61 13.81 -4.51 7.47
C ASP A 61 14.13 -3.68 6.21
N ASP A 62 15.36 -3.84 5.76
CA ASP A 62 15.81 -3.47 4.43
C ASP A 62 15.53 -4.56 3.39
N ILE A 63 15.64 -4.19 2.12
CA ILE A 63 15.51 -5.11 1.00
C ILE A 63 16.81 -5.90 0.83
N CYS A 64 16.73 -7.21 1.05
CA CYS A 64 17.86 -8.12 0.86
C CYS A 64 17.83 -8.78 -0.53
N VAL A 65 19.00 -9.12 -1.09
CA VAL A 65 19.10 -9.88 -2.35
C VAL A 65 18.34 -11.21 -2.30
N THR A 66 18.27 -11.85 -1.13
CA THR A 66 17.53 -13.11 -0.93
C THR A 66 16.01 -12.95 -0.98
N ASN A 67 15.51 -11.71 -1.05
CA ASN A 67 14.09 -11.40 -1.14
C ASN A 67 13.57 -11.41 -2.59
N ILE A 68 14.45 -11.36 -3.59
CA ILE A 68 14.12 -11.28 -5.03
C ILE A 68 13.13 -12.37 -5.47
N ASN A 69 13.19 -13.56 -4.87
CA ASN A 69 12.34 -14.69 -5.26
C ASN A 69 10.86 -14.55 -4.86
N ARG A 70 10.50 -13.59 -3.99
CA ARG A 70 9.15 -13.55 -3.41
C ARG A 70 8.62 -12.18 -2.97
N GLN A 71 9.45 -11.16 -2.86
CA GLN A 71 9.02 -9.83 -2.39
C GLN A 71 8.98 -8.83 -3.54
N LEU A 72 7.85 -8.15 -3.69
CA LEU A 72 7.62 -7.20 -4.77
C LEU A 72 8.67 -6.07 -4.87
N PRO A 73 9.14 -5.42 -3.78
CA PRO A 73 10.09 -4.32 -3.88
C PRO A 73 11.54 -4.77 -4.16
N ALA A 74 11.82 -6.08 -4.11
CA ALA A 74 13.15 -6.65 -4.26
C ALA A 74 13.59 -6.69 -5.73
N LEU A 75 14.02 -5.54 -6.23
CA LEU A 75 14.58 -5.34 -7.57
C LEU A 75 16.02 -4.84 -7.49
N SER A 76 16.80 -5.12 -8.53
CA SER A 76 18.13 -4.50 -8.70
C SER A 76 18.01 -2.98 -8.62
N GLY A 77 18.84 -2.34 -7.80
CA GLY A 77 18.78 -0.91 -7.50
C GLY A 77 17.99 -0.53 -6.23
N ASN A 78 17.26 -1.48 -5.64
CA ASN A 78 16.57 -1.29 -4.34
C ASN A 78 17.21 -2.02 -3.17
N ILE A 79 18.21 -2.87 -3.41
CA ILE A 79 18.90 -3.62 -2.34
C ILE A 79 19.51 -2.64 -1.33
N GLY A 80 19.27 -2.89 -0.03
CA GLY A 80 19.70 -2.07 1.09
C GLY A 80 18.80 -0.87 1.42
N LYS A 81 17.75 -0.61 0.64
CA LYS A 81 16.73 0.40 0.99
C LYS A 81 15.67 -0.19 1.93
N LEU A 82 15.01 0.66 2.72
CA LEU A 82 13.90 0.22 3.56
C LEU A 82 12.73 -0.28 2.72
N LYS A 83 12.16 -1.43 3.09
CA LYS A 83 11.01 -2.01 2.38
C LYS A 83 9.81 -1.06 2.38
N THR A 84 9.57 -0.40 3.51
CA THR A 84 8.47 0.55 3.72
C THR A 84 8.59 1.78 2.81
N GLU A 85 9.78 2.37 2.70
CA GLU A 85 10.03 3.54 1.85
C GLU A 85 9.82 3.22 0.36
N VAL A 86 10.44 2.14 -0.12
CA VAL A 86 10.30 1.73 -1.53
C VAL A 86 8.84 1.42 -1.87
N MET A 87 8.12 0.76 -0.97
CA MET A 87 6.69 0.50 -1.19
C MET A 87 5.85 1.78 -1.08
N ALA A 88 6.17 2.73 -0.22
CA ALA A 88 5.45 4.00 -0.14
C ALA A 88 5.61 4.83 -1.42
N GLU A 89 6.82 4.93 -1.95
CA GLU A 89 7.07 5.56 -3.25
C GLU A 89 6.27 4.88 -4.36
N ARG A 90 6.28 3.55 -4.38
CA ARG A 90 5.52 2.75 -5.35
C ARG A 90 4.01 3.00 -5.26
N VAL A 91 3.45 3.05 -4.06
CA VAL A 91 2.03 3.39 -3.84
C VAL A 91 1.72 4.76 -4.42
N LYS A 92 2.59 5.76 -4.21
CA LYS A 92 2.39 7.12 -4.74
C LYS A 92 2.43 7.19 -6.27
N LEU A 93 3.24 6.35 -6.92
CA LEU A 93 3.23 6.22 -8.39
C LEU A 93 1.90 5.64 -8.91
N ILE A 94 1.28 4.72 -8.15
CA ILE A 94 0.00 4.08 -8.49
C ILE A 94 -1.19 4.98 -8.16
N ASN A 95 -1.18 5.63 -7.00
CA ASN A 95 -2.23 6.50 -6.50
C ASN A 95 -1.62 7.72 -5.80
N PRO A 96 -1.39 8.83 -6.52
CA PRO A 96 -0.81 10.05 -5.94
C PRO A 96 -1.63 10.62 -4.78
N GLU A 97 -2.95 10.41 -4.82
CA GLU A 97 -3.91 10.88 -3.81
C GLU A 97 -3.95 9.98 -2.56
N CYS A 98 -3.36 8.78 -2.59
CA CYS A 98 -3.34 7.88 -1.41
C CYS A 98 -2.42 8.44 -0.32
N ILE A 99 -2.92 8.54 0.91
CA ILE A 99 -2.11 8.91 2.08
C ILE A 99 -1.33 7.68 2.53
N VAL A 100 0.01 7.76 2.54
CA VAL A 100 0.88 6.67 2.98
C VAL A 100 1.62 7.09 4.23
N ASN A 101 1.47 6.32 5.31
CA ASN A 101 2.21 6.52 6.55
C ASN A 101 3.19 5.37 6.75
N ILE A 102 4.42 5.67 7.15
CA ILE A 102 5.41 4.67 7.54
C ILE A 102 5.56 4.74 9.06
N ILE A 103 5.59 3.57 9.70
CA ILE A 103 5.90 3.44 11.12
C ILE A 103 7.08 2.47 11.26
N ASP A 104 8.23 3.01 11.61
CA ASP A 104 9.46 2.24 11.85
C ASP A 104 9.60 1.92 13.35
N ASP A 105 8.60 1.25 13.94
CA ASP A 105 8.63 0.85 15.35
C ASP A 105 8.00 -0.52 15.58
N LEU A 106 8.51 -1.21 16.61
CA LEU A 106 8.04 -2.51 17.10
C LEU A 106 6.72 -2.31 17.85
N PHE A 107 5.60 -2.56 17.15
CA PHE A 107 4.24 -2.78 17.69
C PHE A 107 3.97 -2.17 19.09
N ARG A 108 4.16 -0.86 19.26
CA ARG A 108 3.46 -0.16 20.33
C ARG A 108 2.06 0.07 19.83
N LEU A 109 1.13 -0.68 20.40
CA LEU A 109 -0.28 -0.75 20.07
C LEU A 109 -0.99 0.60 20.31
N ILE A 110 -0.61 1.65 19.59
CA ILE A 110 -1.39 2.87 19.47
C ILE A 110 -2.18 2.72 18.16
N ILE A 111 -3.11 1.77 18.15
CA ILE A 111 -4.16 1.74 17.14
C ILE A 111 -5.00 2.99 17.40
N ARG A 112 -4.71 4.06 16.66
CA ARG A 112 -5.61 5.21 16.60
C ARG A 112 -6.97 4.70 16.10
N PRO A 113 -8.10 5.23 16.60
CA PRO A 113 -9.45 4.77 16.25
C PRO A 113 -9.87 4.94 14.77
N ILE A 114 -8.91 5.22 13.88
CA ILE A 114 -9.11 5.58 12.47
C ILE A 114 -8.76 4.40 11.53
N ILE A 115 -8.01 3.39 12.01
CA ILE A 115 -7.65 2.23 11.18
C ILE A 115 -8.89 1.34 10.98
N SER A 116 -9.34 1.22 9.73
CA SER A 116 -10.51 0.42 9.36
C SER A 116 -10.19 -1.08 9.35
N ILE A 117 -8.97 -1.47 8.94
CA ILE A 117 -8.54 -2.88 8.84
C ILE A 117 -7.03 -2.99 9.14
N VAL A 118 -6.63 -4.04 9.87
CA VAL A 118 -5.23 -4.43 10.07
C VAL A 118 -4.97 -5.76 9.35
N VAL A 119 -3.95 -5.80 8.51
CA VAL A 119 -3.46 -7.02 7.85
C VAL A 119 -2.10 -7.36 8.44
N MET A 120 -2.04 -8.44 9.22
CA MET A 120 -0.78 -8.99 9.71
C MET A 120 -0.26 -10.03 8.72
N THR A 121 0.98 -9.87 8.30
CA THR A 121 1.65 -10.85 7.46
C THR A 121 2.88 -11.38 8.20
N MET A 122 3.02 -12.71 8.24
CA MET A 122 4.16 -13.39 8.86
C MET A 122 5.36 -13.47 7.92
#